data_AF-A0A7S3VIB6-F1
#
_entry.id   AF-A0A7S3VIB6-F1
#
_cell.length_a   1.000
_cell.length_b   1.000
_cell.length_c   1.000
_cell.angle_alpha   90.00
_cell.angle_beta   90.00
_cell.angle_gamma   90.00
#
_symmetry.space_group_name_H-M   'P 1'
#
loop_
_entity.id
_entity.type
_entity.pdbx_description
1 polymer ?
#
loop_
_entity_poly.entity_id
_entity_poly.type
_entity_poly.pdbx_seq_one_letter_code
_entity_poly.pdbx_strand_id
1 'polypeptide(L)'
;KLMEGGKRLPTQTEIERTYIADYDKLYGPTYTVLDILQKVFYSNNGAREAFVELCNSKYVQQVTFDSYLYKKVQGNNPLDDLKLLGETIGCLIKGYAIAEPDAEFSNPVESLK
;
A
#
# COMPACT_ATOMS: atom_id res chain seq x y z
N LYS A 1 5.99 -23.65 -19.59
CA LYS A 1 7.21 -23.11 -20.23
C LYS A 1 8.47 -23.41 -19.41
N LEU A 2 8.49 -23.13 -18.10
CA LEU A 2 9.66 -23.38 -17.24
C LEU A 2 9.85 -24.86 -16.82
N MET A 3 8.76 -25.60 -16.60
CA MET A 3 8.83 -26.97 -16.06
C MET A 3 8.93 -28.09 -17.12
N GLU A 4 9.18 -27.77 -18.40
CA GLU A 4 9.24 -28.75 -19.49
C GLU A 4 8.10 -29.80 -19.49
N GLY A 5 6.85 -29.35 -19.29
CA GLY A 5 5.69 -30.24 -19.23
C GLY A 5 5.64 -31.13 -17.97
N GLY A 6 6.31 -30.73 -16.89
CA GLY A 6 6.34 -31.43 -15.60
C GLY A 6 7.53 -32.38 -15.41
N LYS A 7 8.45 -32.47 -16.39
CA LYS A 7 9.59 -33.40 -16.37
C LYS A 7 10.81 -32.86 -15.63
N ARG A 8 10.90 -31.54 -15.46
CA ARG A 8 12.04 -30.86 -14.82
C ARG A 8 11.55 -29.71 -13.96
N LEU A 9 12.14 -29.55 -12.78
CA LEU A 9 11.95 -28.35 -11.96
C LEU A 9 12.83 -27.20 -12.48
N PRO A 10 12.31 -25.97 -12.57
CA PRO A 10 13.10 -24.82 -12.94
C PRO A 10 14.11 -24.47 -11.85
N THR A 11 15.25 -23.95 -12.28
CA THR A 11 16.28 -23.39 -11.39
C THR A 11 15.81 -22.03 -10.86
N GLN A 12 16.42 -21.59 -9.75
CA GLN A 12 16.17 -20.27 -9.18
C GLN A 12 16.37 -19.15 -10.21
N THR A 13 17.49 -19.17 -10.93
CA THR A 13 17.81 -18.17 -11.97
C THR A 13 16.75 -18.10 -13.07
N GLU A 14 16.18 -19.25 -13.48
CA GLU A 14 15.12 -19.29 -14.48
C GLU A 14 13.83 -18.64 -13.97
N ILE A 15 13.47 -18.89 -12.70
CA ILE A 15 12.30 -18.27 -12.05
C ILE A 15 12.49 -16.75 -11.92
N GLU A 16 13.66 -16.32 -11.45
CA GLU A 16 14.01 -14.92 -11.25
C GLU A 16 13.94 -14.11 -12.55
N ARG A 17 14.53 -14.63 -13.64
CA ARG A 17 14.60 -13.93 -14.92
C ARG A 17 13.32 -13.97 -15.75
N THR A 18 12.31 -14.72 -15.31
CA THR A 18 11.05 -14.85 -16.04
C THR A 18 9.89 -14.40 -15.16
N TYR A 19 9.36 -15.30 -14.32
CA TYR A 19 8.17 -15.04 -13.51
C TYR A 19 8.36 -13.84 -12.58
N ILE A 20 9.46 -13.79 -11.83
CA ILE A 20 9.71 -12.68 -10.89
C ILE A 20 9.98 -11.39 -11.67
N ALA A 21 10.79 -11.43 -12.73
CA ALA A 21 11.04 -10.24 -13.56
C ALA A 21 9.75 -9.65 -14.18
N ASP A 22 8.86 -10.49 -14.71
CA ASP A 22 7.57 -10.04 -15.26
C ASP A 22 6.64 -9.51 -14.16
N TYR A 23 6.65 -10.14 -12.98
CA TYR A 23 5.91 -9.69 -11.81
C TYR A 23 6.40 -8.33 -11.30
N ASP A 24 7.71 -8.16 -11.11
CA ASP A 24 8.33 -6.92 -10.63
C ASP A 24 8.13 -5.79 -11.63
N LYS A 25 8.19 -6.07 -12.93
CA LYS A 25 7.89 -5.09 -13.97
C LYS A 25 6.45 -4.60 -13.88
N LEU A 26 5.51 -5.48 -13.55
CA LEU A 26 4.08 -5.14 -13.51
C LEU A 26 3.66 -4.51 -12.18
N TYR A 27 4.22 -4.94 -11.05
CA TYR A 27 3.73 -4.57 -9.72
C TYR A 27 4.78 -3.93 -8.81
N GLY A 28 6.07 -4.05 -9.14
CA GLY A 28 7.18 -3.51 -8.34
C GLY A 28 7.02 -2.02 -7.98
N PRO A 29 6.66 -1.14 -8.94
CA PRO A 29 6.38 0.26 -8.64
C PRO A 29 5.28 0.45 -7.59
N THR A 30 4.15 -0.27 -7.74
CA THR A 30 3.03 -0.17 -6.80
C THR A 30 3.44 -0.61 -5.39
N TYR A 31 4.13 -1.75 -5.26
CA TYR A 31 4.59 -2.23 -3.96
C TYR A 31 5.65 -1.32 -3.34
N THR A 32 6.49 -0.67 -4.15
CA THR A 32 7.44 0.34 -3.67
C THR A 32 6.71 1.54 -3.06
N VAL A 33 5.65 2.03 -3.72
CA VAL A 33 4.81 3.09 -3.17
C VAL A 33 4.18 2.66 -1.86
N LEU A 34 3.56 1.46 -1.81
CA LEU A 34 2.94 0.95 -0.59
C LEU A 34 3.95 0.86 0.57
N ASP A 35 5.17 0.38 0.33
CA ASP A 35 6.23 0.32 1.35
C ASP A 35 6.62 1.72 1.87
N ILE A 36 6.72 2.72 0.99
CA ILE A 36 6.97 4.12 1.39
C ILE A 36 5.81 4.66 2.23
N LEU A 37 4.57 4.44 1.79
CA LEU A 37 3.39 4.88 2.53
C LEU A 37 3.37 4.23 3.92
N GLN A 38 3.64 2.93 4.02
CA GLN A 38 3.74 2.24 5.29
C GLN A 38 4.80 2.85 6.20
N LYS A 39 6.02 3.09 5.69
CA LYS A 39 7.12 3.69 6.48
C LYS A 39 6.78 5.07 7.02
N VAL A 40 6.11 5.90 6.22
CA VAL A 40 5.75 7.27 6.63
C VAL A 40 4.56 7.23 7.59
N PHE A 41 3.44 6.63 7.17
CA PHE A 41 2.19 6.69 7.91
C PHE A 41 2.23 5.90 9.22
N TYR A 42 3.03 4.83 9.33
CA TYR A 42 3.16 4.08 10.58
C TYR A 42 4.27 4.60 11.50
N SER A 43 4.92 5.72 11.18
CA SER A 43 6.03 6.27 11.97
C SER A 43 5.60 6.85 13.33
N ASN A 44 4.39 7.41 13.42
CA ASN A 44 3.82 8.00 14.64
C ASN A 44 2.29 8.10 14.52
N ASN A 45 1.62 8.40 15.63
CA ASN A 45 0.15 8.40 15.68
C ASN A 45 -0.48 9.50 14.83
N GLY A 46 0.10 10.70 14.78
CA GLY A 46 -0.37 11.77 13.90
C GLY A 46 -0.32 11.39 12.41
N ALA A 47 0.73 10.68 12.00
CA ALA A 47 0.81 10.12 10.65
C ALA A 47 -0.23 9.01 10.43
N ARG A 48 -0.53 8.17 11.43
CA ARG A 48 -1.58 7.15 11.32
C ARG A 48 -2.97 7.76 11.15
N GLU A 49 -3.29 8.83 11.87
CA GLU A 49 -4.56 9.54 11.71
C GLU A 49 -4.64 10.23 10.33
N ALA A 50 -3.52 10.78 9.83
CA ALA A 50 -3.44 11.30 8.47
C ALA A 50 -3.76 10.23 7.40
N PHE A 51 -3.36 8.98 7.66
CA PHE A 51 -3.68 7.84 6.79
C PHE A 51 -5.18 7.51 6.83
N VAL A 52 -5.82 7.60 8.00
CA VAL A 52 -7.27 7.42 8.13
C VAL A 52 -8.02 8.52 7.36
N GLU A 53 -7.56 9.78 7.43
CA GLU A 53 -8.13 10.87 6.64
C GLU A 53 -7.98 10.62 5.13
N LEU A 54 -6.84 10.11 4.68
CA LEU A 54 -6.63 9.71 3.28
C LEU A 54 -7.64 8.64 2.83
N CYS A 55 -7.97 7.68 3.71
CA CYS A 55 -8.95 6.62 3.42
C CYS A 55 -10.38 7.15 3.23
N ASN A 56 -10.70 8.37 3.68
CA ASN A 56 -11.98 9.02 3.39
C ASN A 56 -12.08 9.57 1.97
N SER A 57 -10.98 9.63 1.21
CA SER A 57 -11.01 10.05 -0.20
C SER A 57 -11.83 9.07 -1.04
N LYS A 58 -12.81 9.60 -1.81
CA LYS A 58 -13.61 8.81 -2.76
C LYS A 58 -12.73 8.07 -3.77
N TYR A 59 -11.62 8.68 -4.19
CA TYR A 59 -10.68 8.05 -5.11
C TYR A 59 -9.99 6.85 -4.45
N VAL A 60 -9.49 7.01 -3.22
CA VAL A 60 -8.85 5.92 -2.46
C VAL A 60 -9.82 4.77 -2.22
N GLN A 61 -11.08 5.08 -1.88
CA GLN A 61 -12.13 4.08 -1.72
C GLN A 61 -12.39 3.34 -3.04
N GLN A 62 -12.52 4.06 -4.15
CA GLN A 62 -12.76 3.45 -5.46
C GLN A 62 -11.61 2.53 -5.87
N VAL A 63 -10.35 2.98 -5.80
CA VAL A 63 -9.18 2.15 -6.13
C VAL A 63 -9.11 0.92 -5.22
N THR A 64 -9.40 1.07 -3.93
CA THR A 64 -9.44 -0.03 -2.96
C THR A 64 -10.51 -1.05 -3.33
N PHE A 65 -11.76 -0.61 -3.54
CA PHE A 65 -12.86 -1.50 -3.86
C PHE A 65 -12.70 -2.14 -5.24
N ASP A 66 -12.26 -1.39 -6.24
CA ASP A 66 -12.01 -1.93 -7.58
C ASP A 66 -10.89 -2.97 -7.55
N SER A 67 -9.80 -2.70 -6.82
CA SER A 67 -8.72 -3.67 -6.65
C SER A 67 -9.20 -4.92 -5.91
N TYR A 68 -10.05 -4.74 -4.89
CA TYR A 68 -10.62 -5.83 -4.12
C TYR A 68 -11.60 -6.70 -4.94
N LEU A 69 -12.52 -6.08 -5.67
CA LEU A 69 -13.58 -6.76 -6.42
C LEU A 69 -13.05 -7.41 -7.69
N TYR A 70 -12.18 -6.72 -8.43
CA TYR A 70 -11.67 -7.21 -9.71
C TYR A 70 -10.34 -7.95 -9.59
N LYS A 71 -9.75 -8.04 -8.39
CA LYS A 71 -8.49 -8.74 -8.09
C LYS A 71 -7.35 -8.32 -9.03
N LYS A 72 -7.33 -7.04 -9.40
CA LYS A 72 -6.31 -6.44 -10.24
C LYS A 72 -5.75 -5.25 -9.48
N VAL A 73 -4.44 -5.13 -9.47
CA VAL A 73 -3.80 -3.91 -8.99
C VAL A 73 -4.19 -2.80 -9.97
N GLN A 74 -5.07 -1.92 -9.53
CA GLN A 74 -5.47 -0.74 -10.29
C GLN A 74 -4.37 0.31 -10.15
N GLY A 75 -3.74 0.68 -11.26
CA GLY A 75 -2.61 1.62 -11.31
C GLY A 75 -1.88 1.65 -12.65
N ASN A 76 -2.57 1.30 -13.75
CA ASN A 76 -1.92 1.20 -15.06
C ASN A 76 -1.89 2.53 -15.82
N ASN A 77 -2.39 3.61 -15.21
CA ASN A 77 -2.27 4.95 -15.76
C ASN A 77 -1.27 5.76 -14.92
N PRO A 78 -0.04 5.97 -15.42
CA PRO A 78 1.00 6.70 -14.69
C PRO A 78 0.58 8.09 -14.21
N LEU A 79 -0.39 8.73 -14.91
CA LEU A 79 -0.90 10.04 -14.53
C LEU A 79 -1.82 10.00 -13.30
N ASP A 80 -2.66 8.96 -13.19
CA ASP A 80 -3.57 8.80 -12.06
C ASP A 80 -2.81 8.37 -10.80
N ASP A 81 -1.76 7.57 -10.97
CA ASP A 81 -0.83 7.19 -9.89
C ASP A 81 -0.02 8.38 -9.37
N LEU A 82 0.44 9.26 -10.27
CA LEU A 82 1.14 10.49 -9.88
C LEU A 82 0.20 11.45 -9.15
N LYS A 83 -1.07 11.50 -9.55
CA LYS A 83 -2.10 12.28 -8.87
C LYS A 83 -2.39 11.72 -7.48
N LEU A 84 -2.52 10.40 -7.34
CA LEU A 84 -2.66 9.73 -6.04
C LEU A 84 -1.46 10.01 -5.13
N LEU A 85 -0.25 9.94 -5.67
CA LEU A 85 0.98 10.25 -4.93
C LEU A 85 0.96 11.70 -4.44
N GLY A 86 0.56 12.65 -5.30
CA GLY A 86 0.43 14.06 -4.95
C GLY A 86 -0.63 14.32 -3.87
N GLU A 87 -1.81 13.72 -4.00
CA GLU A 87 -2.88 13.79 -2.98
C GLU A 87 -2.42 13.17 -1.66
N THR A 88 -1.68 12.06 -1.72
CA THR A 88 -1.13 11.37 -0.55
C THR A 88 -0.08 12.22 0.18
N ILE A 89 0.81 12.88 -0.56
CA ILE A 89 1.78 13.83 0.00
C ILE A 89 1.05 15.03 0.62
N GLY A 90 -0.02 15.51 -0.01
CA GLY A 90 -0.86 16.59 0.52
C GLY A 90 -1.54 16.21 1.85
N CYS A 91 -2.15 15.02 1.93
CA CYS A 91 -2.73 14.48 3.15
C CYS A 91 -1.68 14.28 4.25
N LEU A 92 -0.47 13.81 3.90
CA LEU A 92 0.64 13.66 4.83
C LEU A 92 1.06 14.99 5.45
N ILE A 93 1.31 16.00 4.62
CA ILE A 93 1.72 17.33 5.09
C ILE A 93 0.65 17.93 5.99
N LYS A 94 -0.63 17.79 5.60
CA LYS A 94 -1.76 18.28 6.38
C LYS A 94 -1.88 17.55 7.72
N GLY A 95 -1.79 16.23 7.73
CA GLY A 95 -1.88 15.43 8.95
C GLY A 95 -0.73 15.71 9.91
N TYR A 96 0.50 15.87 9.42
CA TYR A 96 1.64 16.28 10.26
C TYR A 96 1.47 17.69 10.85
N ALA A 97 0.80 18.60 10.14
CA ALA A 97 0.58 19.96 10.61
C ALA A 97 -0.56 20.09 11.63
N ILE A 98 -1.51 19.14 11.65
CA ILE A 98 -2.77 19.27 12.41
C ILE A 98 -2.90 18.19 13.50
N ALA A 99 -2.10 17.13 13.49
CA ALA A 99 -2.20 16.05 14.46
C ALA A 99 -2.02 16.55 15.91
N GLU A 100 -3.09 16.46 16.69
CA GLU A 100 -3.05 16.66 18.13
C GLU A 100 -2.40 15.43 18.81
N PRO A 101 -1.67 15.61 19.93
CA PRO A 101 -1.16 14.49 20.69
C PRO A 101 -2.32 13.65 21.25
N ASP A 102 -2.18 12.32 21.19
CA ASP A 102 -3.22 11.41 21.66
C ASP A 102 -3.59 11.68 23.12
N ALA A 103 -4.89 11.67 23.40
CA ALA A 103 -5.37 11.67 24.77
C ALA A 103 -5.11 10.30 25.43
N GLU A 104 -4.53 10.30 26.63
CA GLU A 104 -4.41 9.08 27.42
C GLU A 104 -5.81 8.65 27.89
N PHE A 105 -6.30 7.54 27.35
CA PHE A 105 -7.55 6.90 27.80
C PHE A 105 -7.23 5.69 28.67
N SER A 106 -7.73 5.69 29.91
CA SER A 106 -7.63 4.57 30.83
C SER A 106 -8.99 3.87 30.93
N ASN A 107 -9.10 2.64 30.42
CA ASN A 107 -10.27 1.79 30.58
C ASN A 107 -10.02 0.73 31.66
N PRO A 108 -10.39 0.98 32.92
CA PRO A 108 -10.13 0.05 34.00
C PRO A 108 -10.93 -1.25 33.89
N VAL A 109 -11.94 -1.33 33.00
CA VAL A 109 -12.82 -2.51 32.86
C VAL A 109 -12.21 -3.58 31.95
N GLU A 110 -11.51 -3.20 30.87
CA GLU A 110 -10.86 -4.16 29.96
C GLU A 110 -9.58 -4.78 30.54
N SER A 111 -8.90 -4.08 31.44
CA SER A 111 -7.71 -4.57 32.15
C SER A 111 -8.02 -5.54 33.29
N LEU A 112 -9.30 -5.80 33.59
CA LEU A 112 -9.72 -6.83 34.53
C LEU A 112 -9.70 -8.20 33.85
N LYS A 113 -8.51 -8.73 33.60
CA LYS A 113 -8.28 -10.15 33.30
C LYS A 113 -7.14 -10.69 34.13
#